data_AF-A0A800UGV3-F1
#
_entry.id   AF-A0A800UGV3-F1
#
_cell.length_a   1.000
_cell.length_b   1.000
_cell.length_c   1.000
_cell.angle_alpha   90.00
_cell.angle_beta   90.00
_cell.angle_gamma   90.00
#
_symmetry.space_group_name_H-M   'P 1'
#
loop_
_entity.id
_entity.type
_entity.pdbx_description
1 polymer ?
#
loop_
_entity_poly.entity_id
_entity_poly.type
_entity_poly.pdbx_seq_one_letter_code
_entity_poly.pdbx_strand_id
1 'polypeptide(L)'
;MRELKEAEFWLESAKNLMESASPDRERYTVAVAQAIHSIIRANDALTLKFLKRRAMRHDDAVRLFRDLIGLNKIPSKFADLGSTVIIPAVQTKSKADYKGIEVSKAEAERWIRKAQKFIECAKECLKA
;
A
#
# COMPACT_ATOMS: atom_id res chain seq x y z
N MET A 1 1.84 -3.59 16.40
CA MET A 1 2.82 -2.71 15.73
C MET A 1 2.10 -1.49 15.20
N ARG A 2 2.61 -0.28 15.44
CA ARG A 2 1.92 0.99 15.13
C ARG A 2 1.67 1.18 13.63
N GLU A 3 2.65 0.88 12.81
CA GLU A 3 2.62 1.07 11.35
C GLU A 3 1.57 0.20 10.66
N LEU A 4 1.44 -1.07 11.07
CA LEU A 4 0.39 -1.94 10.55
C LEU A 4 -1.00 -1.42 10.92
N LYS A 5 -1.18 -0.93 12.16
CA LYS A 5 -2.46 -0.35 12.60
C LYS A 5 -2.80 0.91 11.81
N GLU A 6 -1.82 1.78 11.56
CA GLU A 6 -2.02 2.95 10.70
C GLU A 6 -2.35 2.53 9.25
N ALA A 7 -1.71 1.49 8.71
CA ALA A 7 -2.03 0.96 7.39
C ALA A 7 -3.50 0.49 7.30
N GLU A 8 -4.01 -0.18 8.32
CA GLU A 8 -5.41 -0.62 8.40
C GLU A 8 -6.37 0.56 8.39
N PHE A 9 -6.12 1.60 9.18
CA PHE A 9 -6.95 2.82 9.17
C PHE A 9 -6.94 3.52 7.82
N TRP A 10 -5.81 3.58 7.13
CA TRP A 10 -5.75 4.15 5.78
C TRP A 10 -6.61 3.35 4.79
N LEU A 11 -6.59 2.02 4.88
CA LEU A 11 -7.44 1.17 4.03
C LEU A 11 -8.92 1.32 4.37
N GLU A 12 -9.26 1.37 5.64
CA GLU A 12 -10.64 1.58 6.10
C GLU A 12 -11.17 2.94 5.61
N SER A 13 -10.39 4.00 5.75
CA SER A 13 -10.75 5.32 5.23
C SER A 13 -10.99 5.29 3.71
N ALA A 14 -10.14 4.58 2.96
CA ALA A 14 -10.31 4.44 1.51
C ALA A 14 -11.62 3.71 1.15
N LYS A 15 -11.99 2.67 1.91
CA LYS A 15 -13.27 1.96 1.73
C LYS A 15 -14.46 2.84 2.05
N ASN A 16 -14.41 3.59 3.15
CA ASN A 16 -15.48 4.50 3.55
C ASN A 16 -15.74 5.58 2.50
N LEU A 17 -14.69 6.09 1.84
CA LEU A 17 -14.87 7.03 0.71
C LEU A 17 -15.62 6.40 -0.46
N MET A 18 -15.36 5.12 -0.77
CA MET A 18 -16.05 4.41 -1.86
C MET A 18 -17.53 4.15 -1.56
N GLU A 19 -17.88 4.00 -0.29
CA GLU A 19 -19.24 3.75 0.19
C GLU A 19 -20.03 5.03 0.46
N SER A 20 -19.37 6.19 0.46
CA SER A 20 -20.02 7.48 0.70
C SER A 20 -21.16 7.76 -0.31
N ALA A 21 -22.17 8.53 0.11
CA ALA A 21 -23.25 8.95 -0.78
C ALA A 21 -22.87 10.16 -1.68
N SER A 22 -21.66 10.71 -1.53
CA SER A 22 -21.20 11.85 -2.34
C SER A 22 -21.20 11.49 -3.83
N PRO A 23 -21.73 12.36 -4.71
CA PRO A 23 -21.65 12.18 -6.16
C PRO A 23 -20.28 12.55 -6.74
N ASP A 24 -19.40 13.17 -5.94
CA ASP A 24 -18.14 13.75 -6.40
C ASP A 24 -17.16 12.66 -6.85
N ARG A 25 -16.50 12.86 -7.99
CA ARG A 25 -15.57 11.86 -8.55
C ARG A 25 -14.19 11.94 -7.92
N GLU A 26 -13.84 13.09 -7.36
CA GLU A 26 -12.60 13.40 -6.67
C GLU A 26 -12.35 12.44 -5.50
N ARG A 27 -13.44 11.92 -4.88
CA ARG A 27 -13.35 10.91 -3.83
C ARG A 27 -12.58 9.66 -4.26
N TYR A 28 -12.63 9.28 -5.55
CA TYR A 28 -11.90 8.13 -6.06
C TYR A 28 -10.38 8.40 -6.08
N THR A 29 -9.98 9.62 -6.44
CA THR A 29 -8.58 10.04 -6.37
C THR A 29 -8.08 10.03 -4.92
N VAL A 30 -8.89 10.55 -3.99
CA VAL A 30 -8.55 10.51 -2.56
C VAL A 30 -8.49 9.05 -2.04
N ALA A 31 -9.44 8.20 -2.42
CA ALA A 31 -9.44 6.78 -2.04
C ALA A 31 -8.19 6.04 -2.56
N VAL A 32 -7.74 6.33 -3.77
CA VAL A 32 -6.46 5.78 -4.29
C VAL A 32 -5.28 6.26 -3.46
N ALA A 33 -5.20 7.56 -3.14
CA ALA A 33 -4.10 8.10 -2.33
C ALA A 33 -4.05 7.42 -0.95
N GLN A 34 -5.21 7.23 -0.31
CA GLN A 34 -5.32 6.54 0.97
C GLN A 34 -4.95 5.05 0.87
N ALA A 35 -5.38 4.35 -0.18
CA ALA A 35 -4.99 2.96 -0.43
C ALA A 35 -3.47 2.82 -0.64
N ILE A 36 -2.85 3.76 -1.35
CA ILE A 36 -1.39 3.79 -1.52
C ILE A 36 -0.67 4.05 -0.19
N HIS A 37 -1.15 4.99 0.63
CA HIS A 37 -0.61 5.20 1.98
C HIS A 37 -0.72 3.95 2.84
N SER A 38 -1.83 3.22 2.76
CA SER A 38 -1.98 1.93 3.42
C SER A 38 -0.87 0.94 3.03
N ILE A 39 -0.62 0.77 1.72
CA ILE A 39 0.45 -0.11 1.21
C ILE A 39 1.82 0.29 1.75
N ILE A 40 2.15 1.58 1.71
CA ILE A 40 3.45 2.09 2.17
C ILE A 40 3.63 1.82 3.66
N ARG A 41 2.61 2.09 4.49
CA ARG A 41 2.68 1.86 5.94
C ARG A 41 2.74 0.38 6.30
N ALA A 42 2.08 -0.48 5.53
CA ALA A 42 2.20 -1.92 5.69
C ALA A 42 3.62 -2.41 5.32
N ASN A 43 4.23 -1.86 4.26
CA ASN A 43 5.63 -2.15 3.92
C ASN A 43 6.58 -1.68 5.02
N ASP A 44 6.40 -0.46 5.55
CA ASP A 44 7.20 0.07 6.65
C ASP A 44 7.11 -0.83 7.90
N ALA A 45 5.92 -1.37 8.20
CA ALA A 45 5.75 -2.30 9.31
C ALA A 45 6.66 -3.54 9.15
N LEU A 46 6.70 -4.12 7.95
CA LEU A 46 7.55 -5.26 7.64
C LEU A 46 9.03 -4.91 7.71
N THR A 47 9.46 -3.83 7.05
CA THR A 47 10.88 -3.46 7.00
C THR A 47 11.40 -3.02 8.36
N LEU A 48 10.58 -2.35 9.19
CA LEU A 48 10.94 -2.02 10.56
C LEU A 48 11.02 -3.25 11.46
N LYS A 49 10.14 -4.23 11.31
CA LYS A 49 10.20 -5.47 12.09
C LYS A 49 11.49 -6.23 11.81
N PHE A 50 11.75 -6.52 10.54
CA PHE A 50 12.75 -7.51 10.13
C PHE A 50 14.10 -6.90 9.73
N LEU A 51 14.11 -5.68 9.17
CA LEU A 51 15.34 -5.01 8.71
C LEU A 51 15.78 -3.86 9.61
N LYS A 52 14.94 -3.45 10.57
CA LYS A 52 15.14 -2.24 11.41
C LYS A 52 15.32 -0.95 10.59
N ARG A 53 14.73 -0.92 9.39
CA ARG A 53 14.87 0.19 8.43
C ARG A 53 13.51 0.63 7.90
N ARG A 54 13.39 1.92 7.61
CA ARG A 54 12.26 2.52 6.89
C ARG A 54 12.75 3.02 5.53
N ALA A 55 11.91 2.95 4.51
CA ALA A 55 12.21 3.57 3.23
C ALA A 55 12.24 5.09 3.39
N MET A 56 13.37 5.73 3.05
CA MET A 56 13.49 7.19 3.03
C MET A 56 13.13 7.76 1.65
N ARG A 57 13.24 6.93 0.61
CA ARG A 57 12.91 7.26 -0.77
C ARG A 57 11.99 6.19 -1.36
N HIS A 58 11.27 6.59 -2.39
CA HIS A 58 10.41 5.75 -3.21
C HIS A 58 11.11 4.46 -3.71
N ASP A 59 12.33 4.57 -4.24
CA ASP A 59 13.10 3.43 -4.75
C ASP A 59 13.57 2.48 -3.64
N ASP A 60 13.76 3.01 -2.42
CA ASP A 60 14.15 2.18 -1.28
C ASP A 60 13.04 1.22 -0.87
N ALA A 61 11.76 1.59 -1.03
CA ALA A 61 10.63 0.76 -0.60
C ALA A 61 10.63 -0.60 -1.30
N VAL A 62 10.91 -0.63 -2.60
CA VAL A 62 10.96 -1.85 -3.41
C VAL A 62 12.18 -2.68 -3.07
N ARG A 63 13.34 -2.02 -2.92
CA ARG A 63 14.59 -2.70 -2.55
C ARG A 63 14.46 -3.39 -1.20
N LEU A 64 13.96 -2.68 -0.18
CA LEU A 64 13.78 -3.25 1.15
C LEU A 64 12.79 -4.42 1.13
N PHE A 65 11.73 -4.37 0.32
CA PHE A 65 10.82 -5.51 0.18
C PHE A 65 11.50 -6.73 -0.47
N ARG A 66 12.37 -6.51 -1.47
CA ARG A 66 13.19 -7.59 -2.06
C ARG A 66 14.16 -8.20 -1.04
N ASP A 67 14.76 -7.38 -0.19
CA ASP A 67 15.61 -7.86 0.91
C ASP A 67 14.82 -8.78 1.86
N LEU A 68 13.56 -8.44 2.17
CA LEU A 68 12.68 -9.30 2.97
C LEU A 68 12.40 -10.66 2.29
N ILE A 69 12.21 -10.68 0.96
CA ILE A 69 12.05 -11.93 0.20
C ILE A 69 13.32 -12.76 0.29
N GLY A 70 14.48 -12.16 0.05
CA GLY A 70 15.78 -12.85 0.12
C GLY A 70 16.08 -13.44 1.50
N LEU A 71 15.55 -12.84 2.56
CA LEU A 71 15.65 -13.34 3.94
C LEU A 71 14.53 -14.33 4.34
N ASN A 72 13.71 -14.78 3.38
CA ASN A 72 12.56 -15.65 3.61
C ASN A 72 11.58 -15.11 4.66
N LYS A 73 11.42 -13.78 4.73
CA LYS A 73 10.45 -13.12 5.62
C LYS A 73 9.10 -12.84 4.95
N ILE A 74 9.03 -13.06 3.63
CA ILE A 74 7.81 -12.96 2.84
C ILE A 74 7.46 -14.35 2.29
N PRO A 75 6.26 -14.89 2.57
CA PRO A 75 5.77 -16.12 1.95
C PRO A 75 5.81 -16.03 0.42
N SER A 76 6.14 -17.13 -0.24
CA SER A 76 6.29 -17.19 -1.71
C SER A 76 5.05 -16.70 -2.48
N LYS A 77 3.85 -16.94 -1.94
CA LYS A 77 2.57 -16.45 -2.50
C LYS A 77 2.43 -14.92 -2.56
N PHE A 78 3.29 -14.19 -1.85
CA PHE A 78 3.34 -12.73 -1.81
C PHE A 78 4.62 -12.15 -2.40
N ALA A 79 5.51 -12.96 -2.96
CA ALA A 79 6.79 -12.50 -3.51
C ALA A 79 6.62 -11.51 -4.69
N ASP A 80 5.51 -11.59 -5.41
CA ASP A 80 5.19 -10.71 -6.54
C ASP A 80 4.78 -9.29 -6.13
N LEU A 81 4.41 -9.06 -4.86
CA LEU A 81 3.85 -7.78 -4.41
C LEU A 81 4.81 -6.60 -4.59
N GLY A 82 6.12 -6.85 -4.62
CA GLY A 82 7.10 -5.82 -4.95
C GLY A 82 6.86 -5.20 -6.33
N SER A 83 6.62 -6.03 -7.35
CA SER A 83 6.38 -5.58 -8.73
C SER A 83 4.92 -5.25 -9.02
N THR A 84 3.98 -5.99 -8.44
CA THR A 84 2.54 -5.84 -8.75
C THR A 84 1.85 -4.76 -7.91
N VAL A 85 2.41 -4.41 -6.74
CA VAL A 85 1.82 -3.45 -5.80
C VAL A 85 2.77 -2.29 -5.48
N ILE A 86 3.97 -2.52 -4.94
CA ILE A 86 4.83 -1.43 -4.43
C ILE A 86 5.32 -0.52 -5.56
N ILE A 87 5.90 -1.07 -6.63
CA ILE A 87 6.37 -0.27 -7.78
C ILE A 87 5.23 0.61 -8.34
N PRO A 88 4.05 0.06 -8.68
CA PRO A 88 2.92 0.87 -9.12
C PRO A 88 2.51 1.93 -8.09
N ALA A 89 2.49 1.61 -6.79
CA ALA A 89 2.02 2.52 -5.75
C ALA A 89 2.91 3.75 -5.65
N VAL A 90 4.22 3.53 -5.65
CA VAL A 90 5.25 4.56 -5.65
C VAL A 90 5.17 5.45 -6.89
N GLN A 91 5.02 4.84 -8.07
CA GLN A 91 4.87 5.58 -9.32
C GLN A 91 3.58 6.41 -9.36
N THR A 92 2.48 5.84 -8.85
CA THR A 92 1.17 6.49 -8.85
C THR A 92 1.13 7.63 -7.84
N LYS A 93 1.69 7.47 -6.64
CA LYS A 93 1.84 8.55 -5.66
C LYS A 93 2.58 9.74 -6.25
N SER A 94 3.72 9.49 -6.89
CA SER A 94 4.50 10.55 -7.56
C SER A 94 3.74 11.25 -8.69
N LYS A 95 2.76 10.59 -9.33
CA LYS A 95 1.95 11.17 -10.42
C LYS A 95 0.70 11.88 -9.90
N ALA A 96 0.03 11.31 -8.89
CA ALA A 96 -1.15 11.87 -8.26
C ALA A 96 -0.82 13.18 -7.53
N ASP A 97 0.32 13.24 -6.85
CA ASP A 97 0.80 14.46 -6.17
C ASP A 97 1.16 15.59 -7.16
N TYR A 98 1.38 15.30 -8.45
CA TYR A 98 1.94 16.28 -9.42
C TYR A 98 1.06 16.61 -10.64
N LYS A 99 0.01 15.85 -10.96
CA LYS A 99 -0.71 16.02 -12.25
C LYS A 99 -2.24 16.04 -12.21
N GLY A 100 -2.88 16.01 -11.04
CA GLY A 100 -4.34 16.17 -10.96
C GLY A 100 -5.11 15.14 -11.79
N ILE A 101 -4.68 13.87 -11.74
CA ILE A 101 -5.28 12.80 -12.55
C ILE A 101 -6.69 12.49 -12.01
N GLU A 102 -7.70 12.59 -12.85
CA GLU A 102 -9.05 12.10 -12.55
C GLU A 102 -9.03 10.56 -12.53
N VAL A 103 -9.44 9.97 -11.42
CA VAL A 103 -9.42 8.51 -11.21
C VAL A 103 -10.84 7.96 -11.30
N SER A 104 -11.01 6.87 -12.05
CA SER A 104 -12.29 6.17 -12.12
C SER A 104 -12.58 5.33 -10.87
N LYS A 105 -13.87 5.05 -10.60
CA LYS A 105 -14.29 4.13 -9.53
C LYS A 105 -13.58 2.77 -9.62
N ALA A 106 -13.52 2.18 -10.82
CA ALA A 106 -12.91 0.88 -11.05
C ALA A 106 -11.41 0.87 -10.72
N GLU A 107 -10.72 1.98 -10.98
CA GLU A 107 -9.30 2.13 -10.61
C GLU A 107 -9.13 2.24 -9.10
N ALA A 108 -9.98 3.02 -8.41
CA ALA A 108 -9.98 3.09 -6.96
C ALA A 108 -10.22 1.73 -6.28
N GLU A 109 -11.21 0.97 -6.76
CA GLU A 109 -11.46 -0.39 -6.27
C GLU A 109 -10.26 -1.33 -6.49
N ARG A 110 -9.56 -1.18 -7.62
CA ARG A 110 -8.33 -1.95 -7.91
C ARG A 110 -7.25 -1.67 -6.87
N TRP A 111 -7.04 -0.41 -6.52
CA TRP A 111 -6.08 0.00 -5.50
C TRP A 111 -6.44 -0.50 -4.11
N ILE A 112 -7.72 -0.44 -3.73
CA ILE A 112 -8.21 -0.98 -2.47
C ILE A 112 -7.96 -2.49 -2.39
N ARG A 113 -8.22 -3.26 -3.47
CA ARG A 113 -7.90 -4.70 -3.50
C ARG A 113 -6.40 -4.97 -3.37
N LYS A 114 -5.56 -4.16 -4.01
CA LYS A 114 -4.09 -4.26 -3.87
C LYS A 114 -3.64 -3.99 -2.43
N ALA A 115 -4.17 -2.93 -1.81
CA ALA A 115 -3.88 -2.59 -0.41
C ALA A 115 -4.35 -3.68 0.55
N GLN A 116 -5.53 -4.27 0.33
CA GLN A 116 -6.03 -5.40 1.10
C GLN A 116 -5.11 -6.62 1.02
N LYS A 117 -4.67 -7.01 -0.19
CA LYS A 117 -3.71 -8.12 -0.40
C LYS A 117 -2.38 -7.85 0.30
N PHE A 118 -1.90 -6.59 0.28
CA PHE A 118 -0.65 -6.23 0.94
C PHE A 118 -0.76 -6.25 2.47
N ILE A 119 -1.87 -5.78 3.03
CA ILE A 119 -2.14 -5.89 4.48
C ILE A 119 -2.23 -7.35 4.90
N GLU A 120 -2.85 -8.22 4.10
CA GLU A 120 -2.89 -9.65 4.37
C GLU A 120 -1.48 -10.24 4.48
N CYS A 121 -0.61 -9.93 3.51
CA CYS A 121 0.81 -10.29 3.58
C CYS A 121 1.45 -9.78 4.87
N ALA A 122 1.27 -8.50 5.20
CA ALA A 122 1.87 -7.92 6.39
C ALA A 122 1.40 -8.59 7.68
N LYS A 123 0.10 -8.87 7.79
CA LYS A 123 -0.49 -9.57 8.94
C LYS A 123 0.05 -10.98 9.09
N GLU A 124 0.14 -11.74 8.00
CA GLU A 124 0.65 -13.10 8.02
C GLU A 124 2.11 -13.13 8.48
N CYS A 125 2.96 -12.27 7.91
CA CYS A 125 4.38 -12.22 8.27
C CYS A 125 4.61 -11.75 9.72
N LEU A 126 3.77 -10.86 10.24
CA LEU A 126 3.94 -10.27 11.58
C LEU A 126 3.30 -11.08 12.71
N LYS A 127 2.45 -12.07 12.38
CA LYS A 127 1.92 -13.06 13.32
C LYS A 127 2.86 -14.25 13.52
N ALA A 128 3.76 -14.49 12.56
CA ALA A 128 4.84 -15.48 12.63
C ALA A 128 6.03 -14.96 13.46
#